data_AF-A0A1M3BI13-F1
#
_entry.id   AF-A0A1M3BI13-F1
#
_cell.length_a   1.000
_cell.length_b   1.000
_cell.length_c   1.000
_cell.angle_alpha   90.00
_cell.angle_beta   90.00
_cell.angle_gamma   90.00
#
_symmetry.space_group_name_H-M   'P 1'
#
loop_
_entity.id
_entity.type
_entity.pdbx_description
1 polymer ?
#
loop_
_entity_poly.entity_id
_entity_poly.type
_entity_poly.pdbx_seq_one_letter_code
_entity_poly.pdbx_strand_id
1 'polypeptide(L)'
;SLQSMSEILHDEYGLAIDAAFLDAMRRVLYERFRAELQPIEGIAETVDGLGIAHCVASSSQPERIRLSLSVTGLIDRFEPNIFSASMVAHGKPAPDLFLHASAVMGVEPARCVVVEDSPAGIVAAKSAGMRVVAFTGGSHARTPQHRQTLLALEPDALFDDMRELLQFVRKEKVDGKEH
;
A
#
# COMPACT_ATOMS: atom_id res chain seq x y z
N SER A 1 10.52 3.62 -11.24
CA SER A 1 11.17 3.55 -9.92
C SER A 1 11.96 4.84 -9.69
N LEU A 2 12.53 5.08 -8.50
CA LEU A 2 13.47 6.21 -8.29
C LEU A 2 14.65 6.15 -9.28
N GLN A 3 15.05 4.96 -9.68
CA GLN A 3 16.13 4.71 -10.66
C GLN A 3 15.74 5.21 -12.06
N SER A 4 14.53 4.90 -12.54
CA SER A 4 14.06 5.42 -13.84
C SER A 4 13.83 6.94 -13.83
N MET A 5 13.42 7.53 -12.70
CA MET A 5 13.37 8.99 -12.56
C MET A 5 14.77 9.61 -12.56
N SER A 6 15.75 8.94 -11.96
CA SER A 6 17.14 9.40 -11.92
C SER A 6 17.79 9.39 -13.29
N GLU A 7 17.52 8.37 -14.11
CA GLU A 7 18.02 8.29 -15.49
C GLU A 7 17.42 9.40 -16.35
N ILE A 8 16.10 9.64 -16.26
CA ILE A 8 15.43 10.72 -17.00
C ILE A 8 15.95 12.10 -16.56
N LEU A 9 16.11 12.33 -15.25
CA LEU A 9 16.59 13.61 -14.72
C LEU A 9 18.06 13.88 -15.10
N HIS A 10 18.87 12.83 -15.17
CA HIS A 10 20.25 12.93 -15.63
C HIS A 10 20.31 13.20 -17.14
N ASP A 11 19.58 12.43 -17.95
CA ASP A 11 19.69 12.46 -19.40
C ASP A 11 18.99 13.66 -20.04
N GLU A 12 17.85 14.12 -19.49
CA GLU A 12 17.11 15.26 -20.03
C GLU A 12 17.51 16.61 -19.42
N TYR A 13 17.97 16.63 -18.16
CA TYR A 13 18.20 17.87 -17.41
C TYR A 13 19.62 18.03 -16.88
N GLY A 14 20.51 17.04 -17.08
CA GLY A 14 21.91 17.10 -16.60
C GLY A 14 22.03 17.09 -15.08
N LEU A 15 20.98 16.69 -14.36
CA LEU A 15 20.95 16.68 -12.90
C LEU A 15 21.55 15.36 -12.39
N ALA A 16 22.76 15.42 -11.85
CA ALA A 16 23.33 14.31 -11.11
C ALA A 16 22.58 14.13 -9.78
N ILE A 17 21.82 13.05 -9.67
CA ILE A 17 21.18 12.65 -8.42
C ILE A 17 22.25 12.04 -7.51
N ASP A 18 22.89 12.90 -6.72
CA ASP A 18 23.80 12.46 -5.66
C ASP A 18 23.05 12.17 -4.34
N ALA A 19 23.77 11.63 -3.36
CA ALA A 19 23.19 11.32 -2.05
C ALA A 19 22.64 12.57 -1.34
N ALA A 20 23.30 13.72 -1.52
CA ALA A 20 22.91 14.99 -0.90
C ALA A 20 21.58 15.51 -1.48
N PHE A 21 21.38 15.39 -2.80
CA PHE A 21 20.14 15.73 -3.47
C PHE A 21 18.99 14.83 -3.02
N LEU A 22 19.22 13.51 -2.93
CA LEU A 22 18.21 12.57 -2.42
C LEU A 22 17.83 12.87 -0.96
N ASP A 23 18.79 13.25 -0.13
CA ASP A 23 18.55 13.69 1.24
C ASP A 23 17.74 14.98 1.30
N ALA A 24 18.09 15.97 0.49
CA ALA A 24 17.34 17.23 0.40
C ALA A 24 15.89 16.98 -0.03
N MET A 25 15.69 16.15 -1.06
CA MET A 25 14.36 15.77 -1.54
C MET A 25 13.56 15.03 -0.45
N ARG A 26 14.18 14.11 0.30
CA ARG A 26 13.54 13.43 1.44
C ARG A 26 13.11 14.43 2.52
N ARG A 27 13.97 15.38 2.87
CA ARG A 27 13.66 16.41 3.89
C ARG A 27 12.43 17.23 3.50
N VAL A 28 12.41 17.76 2.28
CA VAL A 28 11.27 18.53 1.76
C VAL A 28 10.00 17.69 1.72
N LEU A 29 10.09 16.43 1.28
CA LEU A 29 8.95 15.51 1.28
C LEU A 29 8.38 15.31 2.70
N TYR A 30 9.25 15.11 3.69
CA TYR A 30 8.82 14.88 5.08
C TYR A 30 8.28 16.14 5.75
N GLU A 31 8.78 17.31 5.41
CA GLU A 31 8.19 18.59 5.83
C GLU A 31 6.78 18.74 5.28
N ARG A 32 6.57 18.47 3.98
CA ARG A 32 5.23 18.46 3.39
C ARG A 32 4.31 17.42 4.01
N PHE A 33 4.82 16.23 4.33
CA PHE A 33 3.98 15.23 5.01
C PHE A 33 3.47 15.73 6.36
N ARG A 34 4.31 16.42 7.14
CA ARG A 34 3.90 16.99 8.43
C ARG A 34 2.90 18.14 8.29
N ALA A 35 3.00 18.91 7.21
CA ALA A 35 2.14 20.08 6.99
C ALA A 35 0.82 19.75 6.26
N GLU A 36 0.84 18.80 5.34
CA GLU A 36 -0.19 18.66 4.30
C GLU A 36 -0.82 17.26 4.24
N LEU A 37 -0.14 16.19 4.72
CA LEU A 37 -0.66 14.83 4.57
C LEU A 37 -1.92 14.63 5.42
N GLN A 38 -2.99 14.17 4.78
CA GLN A 38 -4.26 13.85 5.43
C GLN A 38 -4.57 12.35 5.31
N PRO A 39 -5.24 11.74 6.31
CA PRO A 39 -5.77 10.40 6.17
C PRO A 39 -6.84 10.35 5.07
N ILE A 40 -7.02 9.17 4.47
CA ILE A 40 -8.20 8.88 3.66
C ILE A 40 -9.45 8.98 4.57
N GLU A 41 -10.51 9.62 4.09
CA GLU A 41 -11.76 9.73 4.85
C GLU A 41 -12.28 8.35 5.27
N GLY A 42 -12.60 8.19 6.57
CA GLY A 42 -13.13 6.94 7.13
C GLY A 42 -12.09 5.84 7.40
N ILE A 43 -10.81 6.03 7.09
CA ILE A 43 -9.80 4.97 7.26
C ILE A 43 -9.64 4.51 8.71
N ALA A 44 -9.69 5.43 9.68
CA ALA A 44 -9.49 5.10 11.08
C ALA A 44 -10.62 4.19 11.58
N GLU A 45 -11.86 4.59 11.33
CA GLU A 45 -13.07 3.84 11.69
C GLU A 45 -13.15 2.50 10.97
N THR A 46 -12.76 2.46 9.68
CA THR A 46 -12.71 1.21 8.91
C THR A 46 -11.70 0.24 9.52
N VAL A 47 -10.48 0.69 9.83
CA VAL A 47 -9.43 -0.16 10.43
C VAL A 47 -9.86 -0.68 11.79
N ASP A 48 -10.44 0.19 12.63
CA ASP A 48 -10.96 -0.19 13.95
C ASP A 48 -12.11 -1.22 13.84
N GLY A 49 -12.87 -1.18 12.75
CA GLY A 49 -13.99 -2.07 12.46
C GLY A 49 -13.66 -3.40 11.74
N LEU A 50 -12.39 -3.64 11.39
CA LEU A 50 -11.97 -4.83 10.62
C LEU A 50 -12.25 -6.14 11.36
N GLY A 51 -12.00 -6.17 12.67
CA GLY A 51 -12.17 -7.39 13.49
C GLY A 51 -11.23 -8.55 13.10
N ILE A 52 -10.21 -8.29 12.28
CA ILE A 52 -9.21 -9.26 11.81
C ILE A 52 -7.80 -8.67 11.94
N ALA A 53 -6.80 -9.56 11.98
CA ALA A 53 -5.39 -9.16 11.97
C ALA A 53 -5.07 -8.40 10.67
N HIS A 54 -4.34 -7.30 10.79
CA HIS A 54 -3.98 -6.43 9.68
C HIS A 54 -2.57 -5.85 9.86
N CYS A 55 -1.99 -5.38 8.76
CA CYS A 55 -0.63 -4.84 8.70
C CYS A 55 -0.50 -3.81 7.57
N VAL A 56 0.61 -3.07 7.54
CA VAL A 56 1.03 -2.28 6.37
C VAL A 56 2.13 -3.02 5.63
N ALA A 57 2.01 -3.15 4.31
CA ALA A 57 3.05 -3.66 3.42
C ALA A 57 3.34 -2.66 2.29
N SER A 58 4.39 -1.85 2.42
CA SER A 58 4.67 -0.71 1.52
C SER A 58 6.04 -0.79 0.83
N SER A 59 6.13 -0.28 -0.40
CA SER A 59 7.42 -0.09 -1.11
C SER A 59 8.26 1.09 -0.56
N SER A 60 7.74 1.79 0.44
CA SER A 60 8.41 2.90 1.12
C SER A 60 9.49 2.42 2.09
N GLN A 61 10.47 3.29 2.39
CA GLN A 61 11.39 3.08 3.51
C GLN A 61 10.63 3.12 4.86
N PRO A 62 11.05 2.37 5.88
CA PRO A 62 10.33 2.24 7.15
C PRO A 62 10.02 3.58 7.83
N GLU A 63 10.96 4.51 7.82
CA GLU A 63 10.80 5.84 8.42
C GLU A 63 9.77 6.70 7.69
N ARG A 64 9.63 6.55 6.36
CA ARG A 64 8.54 7.19 5.62
C ARG A 64 7.19 6.61 6.00
N ILE A 65 7.07 5.28 6.11
CA ILE A 65 5.82 4.62 6.50
C ILE A 65 5.37 5.10 7.88
N ARG A 66 6.29 5.04 8.85
CA ARG A 66 6.01 5.47 10.22
C ARG A 66 5.66 6.95 10.31
N LEU A 67 6.35 7.82 9.55
CA LEU A 67 6.00 9.23 9.50
C LEU A 67 4.58 9.42 8.97
N SER A 68 4.23 8.80 7.84
CA SER A 68 2.88 8.89 7.25
C SER A 68 1.80 8.42 8.23
N LEU A 69 2.01 7.27 8.89
CA LEU A 69 1.07 6.77 9.88
C LEU A 69 0.99 7.65 11.13
N SER A 70 2.10 8.24 11.57
CA SER A 70 2.13 9.11 12.75
C SER A 70 1.39 10.43 12.50
N VAL A 71 1.65 11.10 11.37
CA VAL A 71 0.99 12.37 11.04
C VAL A 71 -0.50 12.21 10.75
N THR A 72 -0.92 11.01 10.33
CA THR A 72 -2.33 10.67 10.10
C THR A 72 -3.03 10.07 11.32
N GLY A 73 -2.32 9.92 12.46
CA GLY A 73 -2.89 9.36 13.70
C GLY A 73 -3.20 7.87 13.63
N LEU A 74 -2.56 7.12 12.74
CA LEU A 74 -2.81 5.70 12.48
C LEU A 74 -1.70 4.77 13.01
N ILE A 75 -0.57 5.30 13.48
CA ILE A 75 0.61 4.49 13.82
C ILE A 75 0.30 3.36 14.83
N ASP A 76 -0.44 3.67 15.90
CA ASP A 76 -0.76 2.71 16.96
C ASP A 76 -1.69 1.57 16.49
N ARG A 77 -2.38 1.75 15.35
CA ARG A 77 -3.23 0.71 14.76
C ARG A 77 -2.42 -0.34 14.01
N PHE A 78 -1.21 0.00 13.58
CA PHE A 78 -0.40 -0.88 12.73
C PHE A 78 0.89 -1.36 13.37
N GLU A 79 1.41 -0.72 14.43
CA GLU A 79 2.56 -1.27 15.17
C GLU A 79 2.18 -2.57 15.91
N PRO A 80 3.04 -3.61 15.91
CA PRO A 80 4.37 -3.69 15.29
C PRO A 80 4.38 -4.16 13.82
N ASN A 81 3.22 -4.37 13.22
CA ASN A 81 3.00 -5.02 11.93
C ASN A 81 3.16 -4.06 10.74
N ILE A 82 4.38 -3.53 10.58
CA ILE A 82 4.76 -2.65 9.48
C ILE A 82 5.91 -3.27 8.68
N PHE A 83 5.64 -3.59 7.42
CA PHE A 83 6.56 -4.26 6.50
C PHE A 83 6.94 -3.32 5.34
N SER A 84 8.23 -3.21 5.09
CA SER A 84 8.82 -2.39 4.02
C SER A 84 9.46 -3.27 2.95
N ALA A 85 9.45 -2.83 1.70
CA ALA A 85 10.21 -3.50 0.63
C ALA A 85 11.72 -3.59 0.93
N SER A 86 12.26 -2.78 1.84
CA SER A 86 13.65 -2.91 2.32
C SER A 86 13.92 -4.18 3.15
N MET A 87 12.86 -4.89 3.58
CA MET A 87 12.95 -6.14 4.34
C MET A 87 12.98 -7.38 3.45
N VAL A 88 12.86 -7.21 2.13
CA VAL A 88 12.81 -8.30 1.15
C VAL A 88 13.76 -8.06 -0.01
N ALA A 89 14.13 -9.13 -0.72
CA ALA A 89 15.05 -9.03 -1.87
C ALA A 89 14.42 -8.28 -3.04
N HIS A 90 13.13 -8.51 -3.32
CA HIS A 90 12.43 -7.91 -4.46
C HIS A 90 11.16 -7.20 -4.00
N GLY A 91 11.07 -5.90 -4.24
CA GLY A 91 9.84 -5.15 -4.04
C GLY A 91 8.79 -5.42 -5.12
N LYS A 92 7.59 -4.87 -4.95
CA LYS A 92 6.50 -4.89 -5.95
C LYS A 92 7.04 -4.48 -7.33
N PRO A 93 6.73 -5.20 -8.43
CA PRO A 93 5.65 -6.18 -8.57
C PRO A 93 5.98 -7.62 -8.14
N ALA A 94 7.17 -7.89 -7.61
CA ALA A 94 7.46 -9.21 -7.04
C ALA A 94 6.61 -9.46 -5.77
N PRO A 95 6.24 -10.72 -5.48
CA PRO A 95 5.34 -11.05 -4.37
C PRO A 95 6.02 -11.04 -2.99
N ASP A 96 7.34 -10.94 -2.93
CA ASP A 96 8.16 -11.19 -1.74
C ASP A 96 7.67 -10.39 -0.52
N LEU A 97 7.31 -9.12 -0.70
CA LEU A 97 6.85 -8.27 0.41
C LEU A 97 5.53 -8.77 1.03
N PHE A 98 4.58 -9.21 0.21
CA PHE A 98 3.31 -9.72 0.72
C PHE A 98 3.50 -11.10 1.35
N LEU A 99 4.27 -11.98 0.72
CA LEU A 99 4.61 -13.30 1.29
C LEU A 99 5.35 -13.18 2.62
N HIS A 100 6.28 -12.22 2.73
CA HIS A 100 6.97 -11.91 3.98
C HIS A 100 6.01 -11.45 5.07
N ALA A 101 5.15 -10.47 4.75
CA ALA A 101 4.15 -9.97 5.70
C ALA A 101 3.21 -11.08 6.18
N SER A 102 2.66 -11.89 5.29
CA SER A 102 1.73 -12.96 5.68
C SER A 102 2.43 -14.06 6.50
N ALA A 103 3.67 -14.40 6.17
CA ALA A 103 4.46 -15.36 6.94
C ALA A 103 4.73 -14.87 8.37
N VAL A 104 5.12 -13.61 8.55
CA VAL A 104 5.34 -13.02 9.88
C VAL A 104 4.04 -12.94 10.68
N MET A 105 2.93 -12.63 10.01
CA MET A 105 1.59 -12.59 10.61
C MET A 105 1.00 -13.99 10.89
N GLY A 106 1.64 -15.06 10.41
CA GLY A 106 1.17 -16.44 10.60
C GLY A 106 -0.11 -16.77 9.81
N VAL A 107 -0.34 -16.11 8.66
CA VAL A 107 -1.53 -16.30 7.81
C VAL A 107 -1.13 -16.82 6.44
N GLU A 108 -1.84 -17.84 5.95
CA GLU A 108 -1.66 -18.36 4.59
C GLU A 108 -2.04 -17.30 3.54
N PRO A 109 -1.28 -17.15 2.43
CA PRO A 109 -1.58 -16.14 1.42
C PRO A 109 -3.00 -16.21 0.85
N ALA A 110 -3.55 -17.41 0.65
CA ALA A 110 -4.91 -17.61 0.15
C ALA A 110 -6.00 -17.09 1.11
N ARG A 111 -5.65 -16.81 2.37
CA ARG A 111 -6.53 -16.25 3.41
C ARG A 111 -6.30 -14.76 3.64
N CYS A 112 -5.39 -14.14 2.88
CA CYS A 112 -5.11 -12.72 2.94
C CYS A 112 -5.95 -11.95 1.91
N VAL A 113 -6.34 -10.73 2.27
CA VAL A 113 -6.89 -9.73 1.36
C VAL A 113 -5.94 -8.54 1.34
N VAL A 114 -5.48 -8.16 0.15
CA VAL A 114 -4.64 -6.97 -0.08
C VAL A 114 -5.51 -5.82 -0.56
N VAL A 115 -5.34 -4.64 0.05
CA VAL A 115 -5.90 -3.38 -0.44
C VAL A 115 -4.79 -2.62 -1.17
N GLU A 116 -4.98 -2.32 -2.45
CA GLU A 116 -3.94 -1.71 -3.29
C GLU A 116 -4.47 -0.63 -4.22
N ASP A 117 -3.68 0.41 -4.46
CA ASP A 117 -4.00 1.52 -5.37
C ASP A 117 -3.06 1.58 -6.58
N SER A 118 -2.08 0.67 -6.66
CA SER A 118 -1.03 0.69 -7.68
C SER A 118 -1.04 -0.56 -8.58
N PRO A 119 -0.72 -0.42 -9.88
CA PRO A 119 -0.58 -1.56 -10.78
C PRO A 119 0.43 -2.60 -10.28
N ALA A 120 1.59 -2.14 -9.79
CA ALA A 120 2.64 -3.02 -9.30
C ALA A 120 2.21 -3.81 -8.06
N GLY A 121 1.42 -3.19 -7.17
CA GLY A 121 0.89 -3.86 -5.99
C GLY A 121 -0.18 -4.90 -6.32
N ILE A 122 -1.08 -4.60 -7.26
CA ILE A 122 -2.07 -5.59 -7.73
C ILE A 122 -1.37 -6.83 -8.31
N VAL A 123 -0.36 -6.63 -9.17
CA VAL A 123 0.42 -7.74 -9.73
C VAL A 123 1.10 -8.54 -8.62
N ALA A 124 1.76 -7.87 -7.67
CA ALA A 124 2.43 -8.54 -6.56
C ALA A 124 1.46 -9.36 -5.68
N ALA A 125 0.28 -8.84 -5.38
CA ALA A 125 -0.73 -9.53 -4.59
C ALA A 125 -1.22 -10.81 -5.30
N LYS A 126 -1.53 -10.70 -6.60
CA LYS A 126 -1.92 -11.85 -7.42
C LYS A 126 -0.80 -12.89 -7.53
N SER A 127 0.43 -12.46 -7.76
CA SER A 127 1.60 -13.35 -7.78
C SER A 127 1.87 -14.02 -6.45
N ALA A 128 1.45 -13.42 -5.32
CA ALA A 128 1.52 -14.01 -4.00
C ALA A 128 0.36 -14.99 -3.71
N GLY A 129 -0.60 -15.15 -4.63
CA GLY A 129 -1.79 -15.99 -4.42
C GLY A 129 -2.78 -15.39 -3.42
N MET A 130 -2.77 -14.06 -3.25
CA MET A 130 -3.67 -13.35 -2.35
C MET A 130 -4.83 -12.72 -3.12
N ARG A 131 -6.00 -12.63 -2.48
CA ARG A 131 -7.11 -11.82 -2.98
C ARG A 131 -6.70 -10.34 -2.94
N VAL A 132 -7.07 -9.57 -3.96
CA VAL A 132 -6.74 -8.13 -4.05
C VAL A 132 -7.95 -7.29 -4.40
N VAL A 133 -8.19 -6.26 -3.59
CA VAL A 133 -9.22 -5.24 -3.84
C VAL A 133 -8.54 -3.91 -4.14
N ALA A 134 -8.91 -3.30 -5.26
CA ALA A 134 -8.30 -2.07 -5.75
C ALA A 134 -8.99 -0.83 -5.16
N PHE A 135 -8.23 0.10 -4.61
CA PHE A 135 -8.73 1.35 -4.06
C PHE A 135 -8.41 2.53 -4.98
N THR A 136 -9.44 3.29 -5.38
CA THR A 136 -9.30 4.49 -6.25
C THR A 136 -9.72 5.80 -5.57
N GLY A 137 -9.98 5.79 -4.26
CA GLY A 137 -10.46 6.98 -3.53
C GLY A 137 -9.40 8.03 -3.21
N GLY A 138 -8.11 7.65 -3.26
CA GLY A 138 -6.99 8.55 -3.02
C GLY A 138 -6.90 9.65 -4.07
N SER A 139 -6.54 10.87 -3.68
CA SER A 139 -6.52 12.05 -4.57
C SER A 139 -5.72 11.84 -5.87
N HIS A 140 -4.62 11.09 -5.81
CA HIS A 140 -3.79 10.74 -6.96
C HIS A 140 -4.38 9.66 -7.90
N ALA A 141 -5.39 8.91 -7.45
CA ALA A 141 -5.93 7.72 -8.13
C ALA A 141 -7.27 7.98 -8.83
N ARG A 142 -7.77 9.23 -8.80
CA ARG A 142 -9.08 9.62 -9.35
C ARG A 142 -9.10 9.85 -10.86
N THR A 143 -8.01 9.59 -11.57
CA THR A 143 -7.99 9.77 -13.04
C THR A 143 -8.65 8.57 -13.73
N PRO A 144 -9.44 8.79 -14.80
CA PRO A 144 -10.06 7.70 -15.56
C PRO A 144 -9.03 6.69 -16.10
N GLN A 145 -7.86 7.17 -16.51
CA GLN A 145 -6.77 6.34 -17.02
C GLN A 145 -6.23 5.41 -15.94
N HIS A 146 -5.97 5.92 -14.73
CA HIS A 146 -5.47 5.10 -13.63
C HIS A 146 -6.48 4.00 -13.25
N ARG A 147 -7.76 4.38 -13.13
CA ARG A 147 -8.84 3.41 -12.88
C ARG A 147 -8.88 2.31 -13.96
N GLN A 148 -8.78 2.69 -15.23
CA GLN A 148 -8.75 1.73 -16.34
C GLN A 148 -7.52 0.81 -16.27
N THR A 149 -6.36 1.33 -15.88
CA THR A 149 -5.15 0.53 -15.68
C THR A 149 -5.35 -0.49 -14.56
N LEU A 150 -5.96 -0.12 -13.43
CA LEU A 150 -6.24 -1.06 -12.35
C LEU A 150 -7.26 -2.11 -12.79
N LEU A 151 -8.34 -1.73 -13.48
CA LEU A 151 -9.35 -2.66 -14.00
C LEU A 151 -8.76 -3.68 -14.99
N ALA A 152 -7.83 -3.27 -15.85
CA ALA A 152 -7.16 -4.16 -16.80
C ALA A 152 -6.31 -5.24 -16.12
N LEU A 153 -5.97 -5.06 -14.84
CA LEU A 153 -5.30 -6.06 -14.03
C LEU A 153 -6.28 -6.99 -13.30
N GLU A 154 -7.59 -6.85 -13.52
CA GLU A 154 -8.65 -7.71 -13.01
C GLU A 154 -8.63 -7.93 -11.48
N PRO A 155 -8.58 -6.90 -10.63
CA PRO A 155 -8.69 -7.07 -9.18
C PRO A 155 -10.03 -7.70 -8.81
N ASP A 156 -10.11 -8.38 -7.66
CA ASP A 156 -11.33 -9.06 -7.19
C ASP A 156 -12.48 -8.08 -6.90
N ALA A 157 -12.14 -6.84 -6.57
CA ALA A 157 -13.09 -5.74 -6.49
C ALA A 157 -12.36 -4.40 -6.72
N LEU A 158 -13.13 -3.35 -7.03
CA LEU A 158 -12.63 -1.99 -7.09
C LEU A 158 -13.61 -1.06 -6.38
N PHE A 159 -13.10 -0.19 -5.52
CA PHE A 159 -13.90 0.72 -4.70
C PHE A 159 -13.16 2.06 -4.48
N ASP A 160 -13.88 3.12 -4.12
CA ASP A 160 -13.32 4.46 -3.90
C ASP A 160 -13.71 5.09 -2.55
N ASP A 161 -14.54 4.43 -1.76
CA ASP A 161 -14.85 4.81 -0.39
C ASP A 161 -14.26 3.79 0.60
N MET A 162 -13.34 4.23 1.46
CA MET A 162 -12.69 3.34 2.42
C MET A 162 -13.65 2.68 3.42
N ARG A 163 -14.84 3.26 3.63
CA ARG A 163 -15.89 2.69 4.47
C ARG A 163 -16.45 1.38 3.91
N GLU A 164 -16.35 1.20 2.60
CA GLU A 164 -16.78 -0.01 1.90
C GLU A 164 -15.85 -1.20 2.13
N LEU A 165 -14.60 -1.00 2.58
CA LEU A 165 -13.63 -2.09 2.74
C LEU A 165 -14.17 -3.25 3.59
N LEU A 166 -14.98 -2.94 4.61
CA LEU A 166 -15.58 -3.92 5.50
C LEU A 166 -16.42 -4.98 4.76
N GLN A 167 -17.02 -4.64 3.62
CA GLN A 167 -17.82 -5.58 2.82
C GLN A 167 -16.96 -6.63 2.11
N PHE A 168 -15.67 -6.34 1.88
CA PHE A 168 -14.77 -7.25 1.18
C PHE A 168 -14.03 -8.20 2.13
N VAL A 169 -13.84 -7.80 3.39
CA VAL A 169 -13.06 -8.55 4.38
C VAL A 169 -13.92 -9.38 5.34
N ARG A 170 -15.20 -9.03 5.53
CA ARG A 170 -16.12 -9.83 6.34
C ARG A 170 -16.48 -11.09 5.55
N LYS A 171 -16.27 -12.27 6.15
CA LYS A 171 -16.86 -13.51 5.64
C LYS A 171 -18.37 -13.29 5.59
N GLU A 172 -19.00 -13.50 4.43
CA GLU A 172 -20.43 -13.80 4.43
C GLU A 172 -20.62 -14.98 5.38
N LYS A 173 -21.53 -14.83 6.35
CA LYS A 173 -22.08 -15.99 7.04
C LYS A 173 -22.91 -16.74 5.99
N VAL A 174 -22.26 -17.60 5.21
CA VAL A 174 -22.96 -18.64 4.48
C VAL A 174 -23.36 -19.67 5.52
N ASP A 175 -24.67 -19.80 5.71
CA ASP A 175 -25.36 -20.70 6.63
C ASP A 175 -24.53 -21.90 7.14
N GLY A 176 -24.03 -21.77 8.37
CA GLY A 176 -23.90 -22.90 9.29
C GLY A 176 -22.79 -23.94 9.05
N LYS A 177 -21.72 -23.67 8.28
CA LYS A 177 -20.55 -24.58 8.27
C LYS A 177 -19.21 -23.83 8.32
N GLU A 178 -18.48 -24.05 9.42
CA GLU A 178 -17.08 -23.66 9.56
C GLU A 178 -16.19 -24.58 8.73
N HIS A 179 -15.47 -24.00 7.77
CA HIS A 179 -14.22 -24.52 7.21
C HIS A 179 -13.16 -23.41 7.30
#